data_AF-A0A3P7LL34-F1
#
_entry.id   AF-A0A3P7LL34-F1
#
_cell.length_a   1.000
_cell.length_b   1.000
_cell.length_c   1.000
_cell.angle_alpha   90.00
_cell.angle_beta   90.00
_cell.angle_gamma   90.00
#
_symmetry.space_group_name_H-M   'P 1'
#
loop_
_entity.id
_entity.type
_entity.pdbx_description
1 polymer ?
#
loop_
_entity_poly.entity_id
_entity_poly.type
_entity_poly.pdbx_seq_one_letter_code
_entity_poly.pdbx_strand_id
1 'polypeptide(L)'
;MAALRINEGGNINRADLIGTITELKLLARLSKPDSEWATVFLRTRIPILSTYDALAEDDNTNTPEDDTAGAVVTHLPYRMVNYHNRVHVFDRRLLPLIRRTKPGDRIFVTGFVSYYKPT
;
A
#
# COMPACT_ATOMS: atom_id res chain seq x y z
N MET A 1 33.19 -31.80 -7.04
CA MET A 1 31.91 -31.28 -7.54
C MET A 1 31.36 -30.27 -6.54
N ALA A 2 31.07 -29.07 -7.06
CA ALA A 2 30.29 -27.95 -6.53
C ALA A 2 30.33 -27.60 -5.01
N ALA A 3 31.07 -26.53 -4.69
CA ALA A 3 30.79 -25.72 -3.51
C ALA A 3 29.48 -24.94 -3.73
N LEU A 4 28.43 -25.25 -2.98
CA LEU A 4 27.23 -24.43 -2.88
C LEU A 4 27.58 -23.13 -2.14
N ARG A 5 28.06 -22.11 -2.87
CA ARG A 5 28.06 -20.73 -2.39
C ARG A 5 26.63 -20.20 -2.51
N ILE A 6 25.89 -20.22 -1.41
CA ILE A 6 24.69 -19.40 -1.27
C ILE A 6 25.17 -17.97 -1.08
N ASN A 7 25.37 -17.26 -2.18
CA ASN A 7 25.39 -15.80 -2.19
C ASN A 7 23.96 -15.31 -2.41
N GLU A 8 23.63 -14.15 -1.86
CA GLU A 8 22.34 -13.42 -1.93
C GLU A 8 21.43 -13.55 -0.71
N GLY A 9 21.92 -13.08 0.44
CA GLY A 9 21.04 -12.44 1.44
C GLY A 9 20.50 -11.12 0.89
N GLY A 10 19.63 -11.20 -0.12
CA GLY A 10 18.93 -10.06 -0.72
C GLY A 10 17.96 -9.39 0.25
N ASN A 11 17.39 -8.25 -0.12
CA ASN A 11 16.50 -7.42 0.70
C ASN A 11 15.21 -8.16 1.11
N ILE A 12 15.29 -8.99 2.17
CA ILE A 12 14.23 -9.93 2.62
C ILE A 12 12.95 -9.19 3.07
N ASN A 13 13.07 -7.92 3.46
CA ASN A 13 11.98 -7.12 3.97
C ASN A 13 11.89 -5.77 3.24
N ARG A 14 11.53 -5.84 1.95
CA ARG A 14 11.23 -4.66 1.13
C ARG A 14 9.73 -4.58 0.87
N ALA A 15 9.16 -3.40 1.05
CA ALA A 15 7.79 -3.10 0.64
C ALA A 15 7.76 -1.82 -0.21
N ASP A 16 7.05 -1.91 -1.32
CA ASP A 16 6.80 -0.83 -2.26
C ASP A 16 5.27 -0.62 -2.33
N LEU A 17 4.81 0.58 -1.97
CA LEU A 17 3.39 0.92 -1.87
C LEU A 17 3.07 2.15 -2.73
N ILE A 18 1.98 2.09 -3.48
CA ILE A 18 1.39 3.26 -4.13
C ILE A 18 0.00 3.51 -3.57
N GLY A 19 -0.25 4.72 -3.09
CA GLY A 19 -1.52 5.04 -2.46
C GLY A 19 -1.80 6.53 -2.34
N THR A 20 -2.97 6.83 -1.80
CA THR A 20 -3.42 8.20 -1.52
C THR A 20 -3.20 8.52 -0.05
N ILE A 21 -2.59 9.66 0.25
CA ILE A 21 -2.44 10.14 1.62
C ILE A 21 -3.83 10.48 2.17
N THR A 22 -4.18 9.88 3.30
CA THR A 22 -5.42 10.21 4.02
C THR A 22 -5.16 11.18 5.15
N GLU A 23 -4.03 11.06 5.83
CA GLU A 23 -3.67 11.90 6.97
C GLU A 23 -2.14 11.96 7.14
N LEU A 24 -1.65 13.09 7.66
CA LEU A 24 -0.25 13.30 8.03
C LEU A 24 -0.17 13.75 9.49
N LYS A 25 0.61 13.05 10.31
CA LYS A 25 0.93 13.45 11.70
C LYS A 25 2.42 13.68 11.85
N LEU A 26 2.81 14.90 12.18
CA LEU A 26 4.18 15.24 12.57
C LEU A 26 4.31 15.04 14.09
N LEU A 27 5.29 14.26 14.51
CA LEU A 27 5.49 13.90 15.91
C LEU A 27 6.95 14.19 16.30
N ALA A 28 7.16 14.62 17.55
CA ALA A 28 8.49 14.59 18.15
C ALA A 28 8.86 13.14 18.50
N ARG A 29 10.13 12.74 18.34
CA ARG A 29 10.55 11.42 18.84
C ARG A 29 10.68 11.49 20.35
N LEU A 30 9.92 10.64 21.05
CA LEU A 30 9.98 10.51 22.51
C LEU A 30 11.39 10.22 23.04
N SER A 31 12.22 9.49 22.29
CA SER A 31 13.59 9.14 22.69
C SER A 31 14.66 10.16 22.27
N LYS A 32 14.35 11.03 21.31
CA LYS A 32 15.26 12.08 20.79
C LYS A 32 14.43 13.31 20.45
N PRO A 33 14.14 14.19 21.42
CA PRO A 33 13.22 15.31 21.21
C PRO A 33 13.65 16.23 20.05
N ASP A 34 14.96 16.30 19.77
CA ASP A 34 15.51 17.09 18.65
C ASP A 34 15.33 16.43 17.27
N SER A 35 14.85 15.18 17.22
CA SER A 35 14.62 14.43 15.99
C SER A 35 13.13 14.27 15.78
N GLU A 36 12.60 14.97 14.79
CA GLU A 36 11.22 14.77 14.35
C GLU A 36 11.06 13.46 13.56
N TRP A 37 9.84 12.93 13.54
CA TRP A 37 9.39 11.84 12.66
C TRP A 37 7.98 12.15 12.18
N ALA A 38 7.63 11.62 11.01
CA ALA A 38 6.30 11.77 10.44
C ALA A 38 5.60 10.41 10.35
N THR A 39 4.31 10.40 10.65
CA THR A 39 3.43 9.27 10.34
C THR A 39 2.51 9.68 9.19
N VAL A 40 2.59 8.97 8.09
CA VAL A 40 1.71 9.13 6.92
C VAL A 40 0.72 7.98 6.90
N PHE A 41 -0.56 8.28 6.86
CA PHE A 41 -1.61 7.29 6.65
C PHE A 41 -1.91 7.21 5.16
N LEU A 42 -1.76 6.01 4.59
CA LEU A 42 -1.82 5.76 3.16
C LEU A 42 -2.93 4.76 2.85
N ARG A 43 -3.90 5.19 2.06
CA ARG A 43 -4.92 4.29 1.49
C ARG A 43 -4.42 3.71 0.18
N THR A 44 -4.20 2.40 0.14
CA THR A 44 -3.88 1.65 -1.08
C THR A 44 -5.12 0.93 -1.58
N ARG A 45 -5.21 0.73 -2.89
CA ARG A 45 -6.29 -0.01 -3.54
C ARG A 45 -5.69 -1.19 -4.29
N ILE A 46 -6.04 -2.40 -3.86
CA ILE A 46 -5.47 -3.63 -4.41
C ILE A 46 -6.61 -4.44 -5.03
N PRO A 47 -6.49 -4.88 -6.29
CA PRO A 47 -7.44 -5.81 -6.88
C PRO A 47 -7.23 -7.19 -6.25
N ILE A 48 -8.28 -7.73 -5.64
CA ILE A 48 -8.31 -9.11 -5.18
C ILE A 48 -9.14 -9.90 -6.19
N LEU A 49 -8.53 -10.95 -6.75
CA LEU A 49 -9.24 -11.87 -7.62
C LEU A 49 -10.36 -12.53 -6.81
N SER A 50 -11.60 -12.35 -7.26
CA SER A 50 -12.75 -13.00 -6.66
C SER A 50 -12.86 -14.39 -7.27
N THR A 51 -12.82 -15.43 -6.45
CA THR A 51 -13.43 -16.69 -6.85
C THR A 51 -14.94 -16.49 -6.98
N TYR A 52 -15.56 -17.17 -7.95
CA TYR A 52 -16.94 -16.96 -8.38
C TYR A 52 -17.99 -17.01 -7.25
N ASP A 53 -17.69 -17.64 -6.10
CA ASP A 53 -18.61 -17.75 -4.96
C ASP A 53 -18.82 -16.44 -4.17
N ALA A 54 -17.93 -15.45 -4.28
CA ALA A 54 -18.03 -14.21 -3.48
C ALA A 54 -18.86 -13.08 -4.15
N LEU A 55 -19.42 -13.33 -5.33
CA LEU A 55 -20.30 -12.38 -6.04
C LEU A 55 -21.79 -12.55 -5.71
N ALA A 56 -22.16 -13.61 -4.97
CA ALA A 56 -23.56 -13.88 -4.63
C ALA A 56 -24.11 -13.03 -3.48
N GLU A 57 -23.26 -12.28 -2.75
CA GLU A 57 -23.67 -11.54 -1.55
C GLU A 57 -23.69 -10.01 -1.68
N ASP A 58 -23.23 -9.43 -2.81
CA ASP A 58 -23.11 -7.97 -2.99
C ASP A 58 -23.77 -7.49 -4.31
N ASP A 59 -24.87 -8.15 -4.74
CA ASP A 59 -25.66 -7.73 -5.91
C ASP A 59 -26.47 -6.47 -5.60
N ASN A 60 -25.83 -5.32 -5.78
CA ASN A 60 -26.48 -4.03 -5.94
C ASN A 60 -25.58 -3.12 -6.77
N THR A 61 -25.44 -3.36 -8.07
CA THR A 61 -25.17 -2.28 -9.04
C THR A 61 -25.49 -2.70 -10.48
N ASN A 62 -26.63 -2.18 -10.97
CA ASN A 62 -27.03 -1.92 -12.36
C ASN A 62 -26.00 -2.24 -13.46
N THR A 63 -26.30 -3.25 -14.27
CA THR A 63 -25.72 -3.50 -15.59
C THR A 63 -26.25 -2.50 -16.63
N PRO A 64 -25.41 -1.82 -17.44
CA PRO A 64 -25.83 -1.28 -18.71
C PRO A 64 -25.70 -2.37 -19.79
N GLU A 65 -26.81 -2.71 -20.43
CA GLU A 65 -26.85 -3.49 -21.67
C GLU A 65 -26.14 -2.69 -22.78
N ASP A 66 -25.09 -3.23 -23.39
CA ASP A 66 -24.69 -2.80 -24.72
C ASP A 66 -24.07 -3.97 -25.51
N ASP A 67 -24.78 -4.36 -26.56
CA ASP A 67 -24.44 -5.40 -27.52
C ASP A 67 -23.36 -4.91 -28.48
N THR A 68 -22.10 -5.36 -28.34
CA THR A 68 -21.20 -5.41 -29.50
C THR A 68 -20.12 -6.48 -29.35
N ALA A 69 -20.14 -7.44 -30.27
CA ALA A 69 -19.16 -8.52 -30.39
C ALA A 69 -17.74 -7.98 -30.67
N GLY A 70 -16.89 -8.02 -29.65
CA GLY A 70 -15.45 -7.80 -29.73
C GLY A 70 -14.76 -8.69 -28.70
N ALA A 71 -13.68 -9.37 -29.10
CA ALA A 71 -12.87 -10.31 -28.32
C ALA A 71 -13.20 -10.37 -26.81
N VAL A 72 -13.84 -11.45 -26.37
CA VAL A 72 -14.17 -11.71 -24.96
C VAL A 72 -12.86 -11.85 -24.19
N VAL A 73 -12.31 -10.73 -23.75
CA VAL A 73 -11.39 -10.69 -22.62
C VAL A 73 -12.22 -11.23 -21.47
N THR A 74 -11.95 -12.47 -21.06
CA THR A 74 -12.51 -13.05 -19.85
C THR A 74 -12.03 -12.20 -18.69
N HIS A 75 -12.78 -11.15 -18.38
CA HIS A 75 -12.57 -10.31 -17.22
C HIS A 75 -12.79 -11.21 -16.00
N LEU A 76 -11.70 -11.73 -15.45
CA LEU A 76 -11.75 -12.40 -14.16
C LEU A 76 -12.38 -11.42 -13.17
N PRO A 77 -13.47 -11.80 -12.48
CA PRO A 77 -14.08 -10.91 -11.54
C PRO A 77 -13.07 -10.57 -10.45
N TYR A 78 -12.85 -9.28 -10.22
CA TYR A 78 -11.98 -8.81 -9.14
C TYR A 78 -12.71 -7.75 -8.34
N ARG A 79 -12.48 -7.76 -7.02
CA ARG A 79 -12.97 -6.73 -6.12
C ARG A 79 -11.81 -5.81 -5.76
N MET A 80 -12.04 -4.51 -5.89
CA MET A 80 -11.09 -3.52 -5.38
C MET A 80 -11.24 -3.39 -3.87
N VAL A 81 -10.19 -3.75 -3.13
CA VAL A 81 -10.16 -3.63 -1.68
C VAL A 81 -9.28 -2.47 -1.26
N ASN A 82 -9.77 -1.67 -0.31
CA ASN A 82 -9.00 -0.57 0.28
C ASN A 82 -8.24 -1.07 1.50
N TYR A 83 -6.94 -0.83 1.55
CA TYR A 83 -6.10 -1.08 2.71
C TYR A 83 -5.59 0.25 3.27
N HIS A 84 -5.52 0.35 4.60
CA HIS A 84 -5.03 1.52 5.31
C HIS A 84 -3.68 1.19 5.94
N ASN A 85 -2.63 1.81 5.42
CA ASN A 85 -1.25 1.56 5.82
C ASN A 85 -0.75 2.73 6.65
N ARG A 86 -0.02 2.42 7.72
CA ARG A 86 0.66 3.42 8.55
C ARG A 86 2.14 3.42 8.19
N VAL A 87 2.61 4.51 7.60
CA VAL A 87 4.00 4.67 7.16
C VAL A 87 4.73 5.60 8.11
N HIS A 88 5.84 5.13 8.66
CA HIS A 88 6.70 5.92 9.54
C HIS A 88 7.92 6.43 8.78
N VAL A 89 8.06 7.75 8.69
CA VAL A 89 9.20 8.41 8.07
C VAL A 89 10.10 8.98 9.16
N PHE A 90 11.28 8.39 9.30
CA PHE A 90 12.26 8.75 10.32
C PHE A 90 13.53 9.38 9.74
N ASP A 91 13.71 9.35 8.41
CA ASP A 91 14.84 10.02 7.76
C ASP A 91 14.60 11.53 7.71
N ARG A 92 15.50 12.29 8.35
CA ARG A 92 15.49 13.76 8.39
C ARG A 92 15.50 14.40 7.00
N ARG A 93 16.12 13.74 6.01
CA ARG A 93 16.19 14.25 4.63
C ARG A 93 14.83 14.21 3.92
N LEU A 94 13.96 13.28 4.32
CA LEU A 94 12.64 13.11 3.74
C LEU A 94 11.57 13.96 4.43
N LEU A 95 11.80 14.41 5.67
CA LEU A 95 10.82 15.21 6.41
C LEU A 95 10.38 16.50 5.68
N PRO A 96 11.26 17.29 5.04
CA PRO A 96 10.83 18.46 4.27
C PRO A 96 9.91 18.11 3.10
N LEU A 97 10.11 16.95 2.47
CA LEU A 97 9.25 16.47 1.39
C LEU A 97 7.88 16.07 1.94
N ILE A 98 7.86 15.28 3.01
CA ILE A 98 6.62 14.83 3.65
C ILE A 98 5.79 16.00 4.18
N ARG A 99 6.43 17.03 4.76
CA ARG A 99 5.73 18.24 5.23
C ARG A 99 4.99 19.01 4.13
N ARG A 100 5.39 18.85 2.86
CA ARG A 100 4.72 19.49 1.71
C ARG A 100 3.54 18.68 1.19
N THR A 101 3.45 17.41 1.56
CA THR A 101 2.37 16.53 1.11
C THR A 101 1.06 16.87 1.81
N LYS A 102 -0.04 16.68 1.11
CA LYS A 102 -1.40 16.97 1.57
C LYS A 102 -2.28 15.72 1.50
N PRO A 103 -3.33 15.62 2.33
CA PRO A 103 -4.38 14.64 2.13
C PRO A 103 -4.95 14.72 0.71
N GLY A 104 -5.07 13.59 0.04
CA GLY A 104 -5.45 13.49 -1.38
C GLY A 104 -4.29 13.28 -2.34
N ASP A 105 -3.05 13.62 -1.95
CA ASP A 105 -1.88 13.40 -2.81
C ASP A 105 -1.64 11.90 -3.02
N ARG A 106 -1.24 11.52 -4.24
CA ARG A 106 -0.78 10.17 -4.55
C ARG A 106 0.73 10.08 -4.41
N ILE A 107 1.20 9.15 -3.58
CA ILE A 107 2.63 8.95 -3.34
C ILE A 107 3.02 7.50 -3.58
N PHE A 108 4.29 7.33 -3.96
CA PHE A 108 4.99 6.05 -3.97
C PHE A 108 5.93 6.00 -2.77
N VAL A 109 5.85 4.92 -1.99
CA VAL A 109 6.63 4.70 -0.78
C VAL A 109 7.41 3.42 -0.94
N THR A 110 8.70 3.47 -0.62
CA THR A 110 9.57 2.30 -0.55
C THR A 110 10.21 2.22 0.84
N GLY A 111 10.31 1.02 1.39
CA GLY A 111 10.85 0.81 2.73
C GLY A 111 10.78 -0.65 3.16
N PHE A 112 10.59 -0.87 4.46
CA PHE A 112 10.46 -2.20 5.07
C PHE A 112 9.19 -2.26 5.93
N VAL A 113 8.65 -3.47 6.14
CA VAL A 113 7.49 -3.69 7.00
C VAL A 113 7.95 -4.03 8.40
N SER A 114 7.35 -3.40 9.41
CA SER A 114 7.59 -3.73 10.82
C SER A 114 6.27 -4.04 11.52
N TYR A 115 6.21 -5.16 12.22
CA TYR A 115 5.07 -5.52 13.06
C TYR A 115 5.27 -4.93 14.46
N TYR A 116 4.31 -4.14 14.93
CA TYR A 116 4.25 -3.75 16.33
C TYR A 116 3.70 -4.93 17.12
N LYS A 117 4.39 -5.32 18.19
CA LYS A 117 3.82 -6.25 19.17
C LYS A 117 2.66 -5.50 19.85
N PRO A 118 1.40 -6.01 19.78
CA PRO A 118 0.32 -5.43 20.57
C PRO A 118 0.70 -5.58 22.05
N THR A 119 0.67 -4.47 22.77
CA THR A 119 0.80 -4.41 24.24
C THR A 119 -0.47 -4.89 24.90
#